data_AF-A0A6C2C9M6-F1
#
_entry.id   AF-A0A6C2C9M6-F1
#
_cell.length_a   1.000
_cell.length_b   1.000
_cell.length_c   1.000
_cell.angle_alpha   90.00
_cell.angle_beta   90.00
_cell.angle_gamma   90.00
#
_symmetry.space_group_name_H-M   'P 1'
#
loop_
_entity.id
_entity.type
_entity.pdbx_description
1 polymer ?
#
loop_
_entity_poly.entity_id
_entity_poly.type
_entity_poly.pdbx_seq_one_letter_code
_entity_poly.pdbx_strand_id
1 'polypeptide(L)'
;MAGKSHVDANYRFIAAYQEVNARIAQRQQALALYVTLVVSILAALVALKPGAGAGHVPVEWLILGFPVASTCLAFLNYKSERAITNLRHFLSALERLERDSHALPSYNTDPHWAAGANKARRFHDLAAAVLVTGGNGIGLAAGLSIYPERLHENPLILWIAFAVSLSSLVALLLNPKWSFRPQA
;
A
#
# COMPACT_ATOMS: atom_id res chain seq x y z
N MET A 1 -21.64 -27.58 -35.00
CA MET A 1 -20.72 -26.46 -34.71
C MET A 1 -20.43 -26.46 -33.22
N ALA A 2 -19.39 -27.18 -32.78
CA ALA A 2 -18.98 -27.22 -31.38
C ALA A 2 -18.16 -25.95 -31.09
N GLY A 3 -18.70 -25.06 -30.26
CA GLY A 3 -18.08 -23.79 -29.93
C GLY A 3 -16.70 -23.99 -29.32
N LYS A 4 -15.69 -23.34 -29.91
CA LYS A 4 -14.36 -23.18 -29.31
C LYS A 4 -14.50 -22.46 -27.97
N SER A 5 -14.66 -23.20 -26.87
CA SER A 5 -14.59 -22.66 -25.50
C SER A 5 -13.15 -22.65 -24.95
N HIS A 6 -12.16 -22.72 -25.83
CA HIS A 6 -10.76 -22.65 -25.45
C HIS A 6 -10.24 -21.25 -25.79
N VAL A 7 -10.22 -20.37 -24.79
CA VAL A 7 -9.56 -19.07 -24.91
C VAL A 7 -8.07 -19.34 -25.12
N ASP A 8 -7.49 -18.71 -26.15
CA ASP A 8 -6.08 -18.89 -26.50
C ASP A 8 -5.17 -18.56 -25.30
N ALA A 9 -4.12 -19.38 -25.12
CA ALA A 9 -3.16 -19.22 -24.03
C ALA A 9 -2.46 -17.85 -24.12
N ASN A 10 -2.20 -17.38 -25.35
CA ASN A 10 -1.65 -16.05 -25.59
C ASN A 10 -2.59 -14.93 -25.13
N TYR A 11 -3.90 -15.06 -25.37
CA TYR A 11 -4.87 -14.07 -24.91
C TYR A 11 -4.95 -14.03 -23.38
N ARG A 12 -4.94 -15.20 -22.73
CA ARG A 12 -4.90 -15.32 -21.26
C ARG A 12 -3.62 -14.70 -20.68
N PHE A 13 -2.48 -14.91 -21.33
CA PHE A 13 -1.19 -14.34 -20.92
C PHE A 13 -1.21 -12.81 -21.02
N ILE A 14 -1.64 -12.27 -22.18
CA ILE A 14 -1.74 -10.82 -22.40
C ILE A 14 -2.70 -10.18 -21.39
N ALA A 15 -3.89 -10.76 -21.17
CA ALA A 15 -4.86 -10.26 -20.23
C ALA A 15 -4.33 -10.25 -18.78
N ALA A 16 -3.67 -11.34 -18.35
CA ALA A 16 -3.07 -11.42 -17.03
C ALA A 16 -1.93 -10.39 -16.85
N TYR A 17 -1.11 -10.16 -17.89
CA TYR A 17 -0.05 -9.15 -17.83
C TYR A 17 -0.61 -7.72 -17.77
N GLN A 18 -1.67 -7.42 -18.52
CA GLN A 18 -2.38 -6.15 -18.42
C GLN A 18 -2.98 -5.95 -17.02
N GLU A 19 -3.54 -7.00 -16.42
CA GLU A 19 -4.04 -6.91 -15.06
C GLU A 19 -2.92 -6.66 -14.06
N VAL A 20 -1.77 -7.33 -14.17
CA VAL A 20 -0.58 -7.06 -13.33
C VAL A 20 -0.18 -5.59 -13.41
N ASN A 21 -0.08 -5.03 -14.61
CA ASN A 21 0.25 -3.62 -14.81
C ASN A 21 -0.79 -2.69 -14.16
N ALA A 22 -2.08 -3.01 -14.30
CA ALA A 22 -3.15 -2.27 -13.66
C ALA A 22 -3.06 -2.31 -12.12
N ARG A 23 -2.74 -3.47 -11.52
CA ARG A 23 -2.54 -3.59 -10.06
C ARG A 23 -1.32 -2.82 -9.58
N ILE A 24 -0.22 -2.81 -10.35
CA ILE A 24 0.97 -2.00 -10.03
C ILE A 24 0.63 -0.50 -10.06
N ALA A 25 -0.11 -0.04 -11.07
CA ALA A 25 -0.56 1.34 -11.16
C ALA A 25 -1.51 1.72 -10.01
N GLN A 26 -2.46 0.86 -9.66
CA GLN A 26 -3.36 1.04 -8.50
C GLN A 26 -2.59 1.20 -7.19
N ARG A 27 -1.46 0.48 -7.04
CA ARG A 27 -0.59 0.61 -5.86
C ARG A 27 0.06 1.99 -5.76
N GLN A 28 0.52 2.55 -6.88
CA GLN A 28 1.04 3.92 -6.94
C GLN A 28 -0.05 4.96 -6.67
N GLN A 29 -1.26 4.75 -7.19
CA GLN A 29 -2.42 5.61 -6.91
C GLN A 29 -2.79 5.60 -5.41
N ALA A 30 -2.73 4.45 -4.75
CA ALA A 30 -2.97 4.36 -3.31
C ALA A 30 -1.97 5.18 -2.49
N LEU A 31 -0.69 5.19 -2.90
CA LEU A 31 0.33 6.01 -2.26
C LEU A 31 0.06 7.51 -2.47
N ALA A 32 -0.33 7.92 -3.67
CA ALA A 32 -0.69 9.30 -3.97
C ALA A 32 -1.90 9.75 -3.13
N LEU A 33 -2.96 8.94 -3.05
CA LEU A 33 -4.14 9.21 -2.22
C LEU A 33 -3.78 9.38 -0.74
N TYR A 34 -2.88 8.52 -0.22
CA TYR A 34 -2.37 8.65 1.14
C TYR A 34 -1.67 9.99 1.36
N VAL A 35 -0.74 10.36 0.48
CA VAL A 35 0.00 11.63 0.59
C VAL A 35 -0.96 12.82 0.55
N THR A 36 -1.91 12.84 -0.38
CA THR A 36 -2.92 13.91 -0.46
C THR A 36 -3.72 14.00 0.83
N LEU A 37 -4.23 12.88 1.35
CA LEU A 37 -5.04 12.87 2.57
C LEU A 37 -4.24 13.37 3.78
N VAL A 38 -3.00 12.91 3.94
CA VAL A 38 -2.11 13.33 5.05
C VAL A 38 -1.82 14.82 4.99
N VAL A 39 -1.48 15.35 3.81
CA VAL A 39 -1.23 16.79 3.62
C VAL A 39 -2.49 17.60 3.89
N SER A 40 -3.66 17.14 3.44
CA SER A 40 -4.94 17.81 3.71
C SER A 40 -5.29 17.85 5.19
N ILE A 41 -5.09 16.74 5.92
CA ILE A 41 -5.33 16.70 7.38
C ILE A 41 -4.35 17.63 8.10
N LEU A 42 -3.08 17.63 7.71
CA LEU A 42 -2.08 18.52 8.28
C LEU A 42 -2.41 20.00 8.03
N ALA A 43 -2.82 20.34 6.80
CA ALA A 43 -3.26 21.69 6.47
C ALA A 43 -4.47 22.12 7.30
N ALA A 44 -5.45 21.23 7.50
CA ALA A 44 -6.60 21.49 8.36
C ALA A 44 -6.18 21.72 9.82
N LEU A 45 -5.29 20.89 10.37
CA LEU A 45 -4.76 21.08 11.74
C LEU A 45 -4.09 22.45 11.92
N VAL A 46 -3.31 22.89 10.95
CA VAL A 46 -2.62 24.19 10.97
C VAL A 46 -3.62 25.34 10.82
N ALA A 47 -4.61 25.22 9.94
CA ALA A 47 -5.62 26.24 9.71
C ALA A 47 -6.51 26.49 10.94
N LEU A 48 -6.71 25.47 11.78
CA LEU A 48 -7.62 25.52 12.94
C LEU A 48 -6.96 26.00 14.24
N LYS A 49 -5.69 26.46 14.19
CA LYS A 49 -4.85 26.83 15.34
C LYS A 49 -5.60 27.72 16.38
N PRO A 50 -5.43 27.47 17.70
CA PRO A 50 -6.12 28.26 18.72
C PRO A 50 -5.67 29.73 18.66
N GLY A 51 -6.64 30.63 18.50
CA GLY A 51 -6.43 32.07 18.30
C GLY A 51 -7.35 32.66 17.24
N ALA A 52 -7.82 31.84 16.28
CA ALA A 52 -8.71 32.28 15.21
C ALA A 52 -10.19 32.02 15.53
N GLY A 53 -10.73 32.59 16.63
CA GLY A 53 -12.18 32.74 16.87
C GLY A 53 -13.09 31.50 16.70
N ALA A 54 -12.54 30.28 16.66
CA ALA A 54 -13.26 29.10 16.25
C ALA A 54 -13.87 28.40 17.49
N GLY A 55 -15.17 28.13 17.43
CA GLY A 55 -15.86 27.24 18.37
C GLY A 55 -15.25 25.83 18.41
N HIS A 56 -15.81 24.92 19.20
CA HIS A 56 -15.32 23.54 19.38
C HIS A 56 -14.93 22.84 18.06
N VAL A 57 -13.65 22.95 17.68
CA VAL A 57 -13.05 22.20 16.58
C VAL A 57 -12.63 20.85 17.13
N PRO A 58 -13.10 19.71 16.60
CA PRO A 58 -12.73 18.40 17.12
C PRO A 58 -11.34 17.97 16.62
N VAL A 59 -10.31 18.52 17.25
CA VAL A 59 -8.91 18.22 16.97
C VAL A 59 -8.62 16.73 17.21
N GLU A 60 -9.30 16.11 18.18
CA GLU A 60 -9.09 14.70 18.48
C GLU A 60 -9.45 13.79 17.29
N TRP A 61 -10.54 14.12 16.58
CA TRP A 61 -10.96 13.39 15.38
C TRP A 61 -10.00 13.62 14.19
N LEU A 62 -9.43 14.82 14.07
CA LEU A 62 -8.44 15.14 13.04
C LEU A 62 -7.14 14.34 13.21
N ILE A 63 -6.65 14.21 14.45
CA ILE A 63 -5.44 13.44 14.76
C ILE A 63 -5.63 11.95 14.44
N LEU A 64 -6.83 11.40 14.70
CA LEU A 64 -7.17 10.02 14.31
C LEU A 64 -7.23 9.82 12.79
N GLY A 65 -7.32 10.89 12.00
CA GLY A 65 -7.26 10.82 10.54
C GLY A 65 -5.96 10.26 9.99
N PHE A 66 -4.81 10.56 10.62
CA PHE A 66 -3.49 10.04 10.20
C PHE A 66 -3.38 8.50 10.29
N PRO A 67 -3.65 7.87 11.45
CA PRO A 67 -3.57 6.41 11.56
C PRO A 67 -4.64 5.70 10.71
N VAL A 68 -5.82 6.32 10.52
CA VAL A 68 -6.83 5.80 9.59
C VAL A 68 -6.31 5.82 8.15
N ALA A 69 -5.70 6.92 7.71
CA ALA A 69 -5.08 7.04 6.39
C ALA A 69 -4.02 5.95 6.17
N SER A 70 -3.15 5.72 7.16
CA SER A 70 -2.10 4.69 7.09
C SER A 70 -2.67 3.28 7.06
N THR A 71 -3.75 3.02 7.81
CA THR A 71 -4.45 1.73 7.79
C THR A 71 -5.08 1.46 6.43
N CYS A 72 -5.72 2.47 5.83
CA CYS A 72 -6.24 2.37 4.46
C CYS A 72 -5.12 2.06 3.45
N LEU A 73 -3.99 2.76 3.54
CA LEU A 73 -2.82 2.47 2.70
C LEU A 73 -2.32 1.03 2.89
N ALA A 74 -2.26 0.54 4.12
CA ALA A 74 -1.85 -0.82 4.44
C ALA A 74 -2.77 -1.86 3.77
N PHE A 75 -4.09 -1.69 3.88
CA PHE A 75 -5.04 -2.61 3.24
C PHE A 75 -4.99 -2.55 1.72
N LEU A 76 -4.89 -1.36 1.13
CA LEU A 76 -4.79 -1.21 -0.33
C LEU A 76 -3.50 -1.85 -0.87
N ASN A 77 -2.38 -1.66 -0.18
CA ASN A 77 -1.13 -2.33 -0.52
C ASN A 77 -1.23 -3.84 -0.37
N TYR A 78 -1.86 -4.34 0.70
CA TYR A 78 -2.03 -5.77 0.93
C TYR A 78 -2.88 -6.43 -0.16
N LYS A 79 -4.02 -5.82 -0.51
CA LYS A 79 -4.88 -6.28 -1.61
C LYS A 79 -4.13 -6.35 -2.93
N SER A 80 -3.42 -5.28 -3.29
CA SER A 80 -2.67 -5.19 -4.55
C SER A 80 -1.53 -6.22 -4.60
N GLU A 81 -0.79 -6.41 -3.51
CA GLU A 81 0.31 -7.37 -3.45
C GLU A 81 -0.18 -8.82 -3.58
N ARG A 82 -1.29 -9.16 -2.91
CA ARG A 82 -1.96 -10.47 -3.05
C ARG A 82 -2.41 -10.72 -4.49
N ALA A 83 -3.04 -9.73 -5.12
CA ALA A 83 -3.49 -9.84 -6.51
C ALA A 83 -2.32 -10.02 -7.48
N ILE A 84 -1.26 -9.21 -7.35
CA ILE A 84 -0.05 -9.31 -8.18
C ILE A 84 0.63 -10.67 -7.98
N THR A 85 0.73 -11.15 -6.74
CA THR A 85 1.32 -12.46 -6.44
C THR A 85 0.55 -13.59 -7.10
N ASN A 86 -0.78 -13.59 -7.00
CA ASN A 86 -1.62 -14.61 -7.63
C ASN A 86 -1.50 -14.60 -9.16
N LEU A 87 -1.56 -13.41 -9.77
CA LEU A 87 -1.40 -13.25 -11.22
C LEU A 87 -0.02 -13.70 -11.70
N ARG A 88 1.04 -13.47 -10.92
CA ARG A 88 2.38 -13.97 -11.26
C ARG A 88 2.49 -15.49 -11.15
N HIS A 89 1.83 -16.13 -10.18
CA HIS A 89 1.71 -17.60 -10.15
C HIS A 89 1.02 -18.12 -11.40
N PHE A 90 -0.07 -17.47 -11.83
CA PHE A 90 -0.75 -17.84 -13.05
C PHE A 90 0.13 -17.66 -14.30
N LEU A 91 0.83 -16.51 -14.44
CA LEU A 91 1.76 -16.26 -15.53
C LEU A 91 2.92 -17.26 -15.54
N SER A 92 3.53 -17.56 -14.39
CA SER A 92 4.56 -18.59 -14.29
C SER A 92 4.06 -19.97 -14.71
N ALA A 93 2.82 -20.33 -14.37
CA ALA A 93 2.23 -21.60 -14.80
C ALA A 93 2.02 -21.65 -16.32
N LEU A 94 1.53 -20.56 -16.93
CA LEU A 94 1.39 -20.45 -18.38
C LEU A 94 2.74 -20.51 -19.09
N GLU A 95 3.75 -19.77 -18.61
CA GLU A 95 5.10 -19.76 -19.19
C GLU A 95 5.76 -21.14 -19.13
N ARG A 96 5.50 -21.94 -18.09
CA ARG A 96 6.00 -23.32 -17.99
C ARG A 96 5.33 -24.26 -18.99
N LEU A 97 4.02 -24.11 -19.23
CA LEU A 97 3.29 -24.89 -20.23
C LEU A 97 3.77 -24.60 -21.66
N GLU A 98 4.17 -23.36 -21.94
CA GLU A 98 4.72 -22.96 -23.25
C GLU A 98 6.19 -23.38 -23.44
N ARG A 99 6.97 -23.46 -22.35
CA ARG A 99 8.40 -23.83 -22.39
C ARG A 99 8.66 -25.23 -22.95
N ASP A 100 7.69 -26.13 -22.80
CA ASP A 100 7.72 -27.47 -23.41
C ASP A 100 7.65 -27.42 -24.95
N SER A 101 7.30 -26.25 -25.51
CA SER A 101 7.19 -26.02 -26.95
C SER A 101 8.38 -25.25 -27.50
N HIS A 102 8.85 -24.16 -26.83
CA HIS A 102 9.94 -23.30 -27.31
C HIS A 102 10.89 -22.88 -26.16
N ALA A 103 12.20 -23.04 -26.37
CA ALA A 103 13.27 -22.85 -25.37
C ALA A 103 13.59 -21.36 -25.06
N LEU A 104 12.57 -20.53 -24.84
CA LEU A 104 12.76 -19.14 -24.43
C LEU A 104 12.90 -19.01 -22.90
N PRO A 105 13.70 -18.06 -22.41
CA PRO A 105 13.79 -17.76 -20.99
C PRO A 105 12.48 -17.13 -20.49
N SER A 106 11.99 -17.60 -19.35
CA SER A 106 10.72 -17.14 -18.77
C SER A 106 10.98 -16.00 -17.79
N TYR A 107 10.34 -14.84 -18.01
CA TYR A 107 10.52 -13.66 -17.17
C TYR A 107 10.09 -13.89 -15.72
N ASN A 108 9.06 -14.70 -15.48
CA ASN A 108 8.53 -14.93 -14.14
C ASN A 108 9.15 -16.13 -13.41
N THR A 109 9.79 -17.07 -14.11
CA THR A 109 10.43 -18.26 -13.49
C THR A 109 11.95 -18.19 -13.44
N ASP A 110 12.59 -17.43 -14.32
CA ASP A 110 14.04 -17.29 -14.33
C ASP A 110 14.52 -16.42 -13.14
N PRO A 111 15.38 -16.96 -12.26
CA PRO A 111 15.92 -16.22 -11.11
C PRO A 111 16.61 -14.91 -11.48
N HIS A 112 17.24 -14.83 -12.66
CA HIS A 112 17.98 -13.64 -13.10
C HIS A 112 17.05 -12.42 -13.21
N TRP A 113 15.86 -12.61 -13.77
CA TRP A 113 14.88 -11.55 -13.99
C TRP A 113 13.95 -11.37 -12.78
N ALA A 114 13.47 -12.48 -12.20
CA ALA A 114 12.51 -12.45 -11.11
C ALA A 114 13.08 -11.83 -9.82
N ALA A 115 14.35 -12.11 -9.49
CA ALA A 115 14.97 -11.58 -8.27
C ALA A 115 15.16 -10.06 -8.32
N GLY A 116 15.63 -9.53 -9.46
CA GLY A 116 15.80 -8.10 -9.68
C GLY A 116 14.46 -7.35 -9.60
N ALA A 117 13.44 -7.86 -10.28
CA ALA A 117 12.09 -7.28 -10.24
C ALA A 117 11.49 -7.28 -8.82
N ASN A 118 11.71 -8.34 -8.04
CA ASN A 118 11.25 -8.40 -6.65
C ASN A 118 11.98 -7.41 -5.74
N LYS A 119 13.29 -7.22 -5.94
CA LYS A 119 14.07 -6.23 -5.19
C LYS A 119 13.61 -4.79 -5.49
N ALA A 120 13.35 -4.47 -6.76
CA ALA A 120 12.85 -3.16 -7.16
C ALA A 120 11.50 -2.83 -6.49
N ARG A 121 10.58 -3.80 -6.38
CA ARG A 121 9.28 -3.61 -5.72
C ARG A 121 9.39 -3.28 -4.24
N ARG A 122 10.42 -3.78 -3.55
CA ARG A 122 10.65 -3.47 -2.12
C ARG A 122 10.92 -1.98 -1.88
N PHE A 123 11.42 -1.23 -2.85
CA PHE A 123 11.60 0.22 -2.68
C PHE A 123 10.27 0.96 -2.53
N HIS A 124 9.20 0.48 -3.16
CA HIS A 124 7.87 1.05 -2.94
C HIS A 124 7.39 0.80 -1.51
N ASP A 125 7.62 -0.41 -0.97
CA ASP A 125 7.30 -0.73 0.44
C ASP A 125 8.09 0.14 1.43
N LEU A 126 9.38 0.36 1.15
CA LEU A 126 10.21 1.26 1.95
C LEU A 126 9.71 2.71 1.88
N ALA A 127 9.35 3.20 0.69
CA ALA A 127 8.79 4.53 0.52
C ALA A 127 7.47 4.69 1.30
N ALA A 128 6.58 3.69 1.24
CA ALA A 128 5.34 3.66 2.00
C ALA A 128 5.60 3.65 3.52
N ALA A 129 6.57 2.86 3.99
CA ALA A 129 6.94 2.81 5.41
C ALA A 129 7.49 4.15 5.93
N VAL A 130 8.36 4.80 5.14
CA VAL A 130 8.88 6.15 5.47
C VAL A 130 7.75 7.17 5.52
N LEU A 131 6.84 7.14 4.55
CA LEU A 131 5.70 8.06 4.47
C LEU A 131 4.68 7.84 5.60
N VAL A 132 4.45 6.60 6.04
CA VAL A 132 3.59 6.29 7.20
C VAL A 132 4.24 6.75 8.49
N THR A 133 5.52 6.46 8.68
CA THR A 133 6.26 6.88 9.88
C THR A 133 6.32 8.40 9.97
N GLY A 134 6.68 9.07 8.87
CA GLY A 134 6.74 10.53 8.80
C GLY A 134 5.37 11.19 8.94
N GLY A 135 4.35 10.69 8.23
CA GLY A 135 3.00 11.26 8.26
C GLY A 135 2.35 11.19 9.65
N ASN A 136 2.39 10.03 10.31
CA ASN A 136 1.88 9.91 11.67
C ASN A 136 2.74 10.66 12.69
N GLY A 137 4.07 10.63 12.54
CA GLY A 137 4.98 11.35 13.41
C GLY A 137 4.74 12.86 13.38
N ILE A 138 4.61 13.45 12.18
CA ILE A 138 4.29 14.87 11.99
C ILE A 138 2.88 15.16 12.51
N GLY A 139 1.89 14.32 12.23
CA GLY A 139 0.52 14.50 12.71
C GLY A 139 0.41 14.54 14.24
N LEU A 140 1.07 13.60 14.92
CA LEU A 140 1.13 13.56 16.39
C LEU A 140 1.91 14.74 16.96
N ALA A 141 3.07 15.09 16.39
CA ALA A 141 3.86 16.24 16.83
C ALA A 141 3.12 17.57 16.63
N ALA A 142 2.41 17.73 15.51
CA ALA A 142 1.56 18.89 15.25
C ALA A 142 0.41 18.96 16.27
N GLY A 143 -0.23 17.83 16.60
CA GLY A 143 -1.25 17.77 17.65
C GLY A 143 -0.72 18.26 19.00
N LEU A 144 0.40 17.70 19.46
CA LEU A 144 1.02 18.03 20.75
C LEU A 144 1.53 19.47 20.83
N SER A 145 2.06 20.01 19.74
CA SER A 145 2.60 21.38 19.72
C SER A 145 1.51 22.46 19.58
N ILE A 146 0.40 22.17 18.87
CA ILE A 146 -0.65 23.14 18.60
C ILE A 146 -1.76 23.10 19.66
N TYR A 147 -2.07 21.91 20.22
CA TYR A 147 -3.17 21.70 21.18
C TYR A 147 -2.75 20.87 22.40
N PRO A 148 -1.75 21.30 23.19
CA PRO A 148 -1.27 20.53 24.33
C PRO A 148 -2.35 20.26 25.37
N GLU A 149 -3.12 21.27 25.78
CA GLU A 149 -4.11 21.14 26.86
C GLU A 149 -5.21 20.11 26.54
N ARG A 150 -5.78 20.13 25.33
CA ARG A 150 -6.83 19.16 24.93
C ARG A 150 -6.33 17.73 24.85
N LEU A 151 -5.08 17.53 24.47
CA LEU A 151 -4.49 16.20 24.40
C LEU A 151 -4.10 15.65 25.77
N HIS A 152 -3.80 16.53 26.73
CA HIS A 152 -3.65 16.15 28.12
C HIS A 152 -4.98 15.75 28.77
N GLU A 153 -6.10 16.37 28.36
CA GLU A 153 -7.44 15.97 28.81
C GLU A 153 -7.87 14.61 28.24
N ASN A 154 -7.45 14.27 27.02
CA ASN A 154 -7.81 13.02 26.33
C ASN A 154 -6.59 12.16 25.94
N PRO A 155 -5.77 11.68 26.91
CA PRO A 155 -4.53 10.95 26.61
C PRO A 155 -4.80 9.61 25.91
N LEU A 156 -5.99 9.04 26.11
CA LEU A 156 -6.40 7.78 25.48
C LEU A 156 -6.39 7.86 23.95
N ILE A 157 -6.73 9.01 23.39
CA ILE A 157 -6.77 9.21 21.92
C ILE A 157 -5.36 9.20 21.33
N LEU A 158 -4.38 9.77 22.03
CA LEU A 158 -2.98 9.69 21.63
C LEU A 158 -2.49 8.24 21.61
N TRP A 159 -2.81 7.47 22.65
CA TRP A 159 -2.43 6.06 22.72
C TRP A 159 -3.08 5.23 21.62
N ILE A 160 -4.37 5.46 21.31
CA ILE A 160 -5.04 4.82 20.18
C ILE A 160 -4.35 5.21 18.88
N ALA A 161 -4.12 6.50 18.64
CA ALA A 161 -3.49 6.96 17.41
C ALA A 161 -2.10 6.35 17.21
N PHE A 162 -1.31 6.30 18.28
CA PHE A 162 0.01 5.67 18.28
C PHE A 162 -0.08 4.16 18.01
N ALA A 163 -0.94 3.44 18.73
CA ALA A 163 -1.11 1.99 18.58
C ALA A 163 -1.59 1.62 17.17
N VAL A 164 -2.57 2.35 16.62
CA VAL A 164 -3.09 2.12 15.26
C VAL A 164 -2.01 2.45 14.23
N SER A 165 -1.31 3.57 14.37
CA SER A 165 -0.19 3.92 13.49
C SER A 165 0.88 2.82 13.49
N LEU A 166 1.30 2.35 14.66
CA LEU A 166 2.29 1.28 14.79
C LEU A 166 1.79 -0.02 14.15
N SER A 167 0.53 -0.39 14.37
CA SER A 167 -0.07 -1.59 13.77
C SER A 167 -0.11 -1.50 12.25
N SER A 168 -0.44 -0.33 11.69
CA SER A 168 -0.46 -0.09 10.24
C SER A 168 0.94 -0.16 9.62
N LEU A 169 1.95 0.34 10.32
CA LEU A 169 3.35 0.27 9.90
C LEU A 169 3.84 -1.18 9.89
N VAL A 170 3.54 -1.95 10.95
CA VAL A 170 3.88 -3.37 11.03
C VAL A 170 3.19 -4.14 9.90
N ALA A 171 1.91 -3.86 9.64
CA ALA A 171 1.17 -4.48 8.53
C ALA A 171 1.83 -4.20 7.18
N LEU A 172 2.26 -2.96 6.92
CA LEU A 172 2.98 -2.59 5.70
C LEU A 172 4.33 -3.32 5.57
N LEU A 173 5.10 -3.42 6.65
CA LEU A 173 6.42 -4.08 6.64
C LEU A 173 6.34 -5.61 6.53
N LEU A 174 5.23 -6.21 6.99
CA LEU A 174 4.98 -7.64 6.87
C LEU A 174 4.41 -8.05 5.50
N ASN A 175 3.78 -7.10 4.80
CA ASN A 175 3.18 -7.32 3.50
C ASN A 175 4.11 -8.02 2.47
N PRO A 176 5.40 -7.65 2.34
CA PRO A 176 6.32 -8.31 1.41
C PRO A 176 6.71 -9.72 1.83
N LYS A 177 6.62 -10.08 3.12
CA LYS A 177 6.92 -11.45 3.59
C LYS A 177 5.84 -12.44 3.17
N TRP A 178 4.67 -11.96 2.75
CA TRP A 178 3.60 -12.74 2.17
C TRP A 178 3.63 -12.77 0.64
N SER A 179 4.67 -12.22 0.00
CA SER A 179 4.78 -12.18 -1.46
C SER A 179 5.29 -13.47 -2.07
N PHE A 180 4.94 -13.61 -3.36
CA PHE A 180 5.29 -14.69 -4.27
C PHE A 180 6.68 -15.30 -4.05
N ARG A 181 6.71 -16.59 -3.69
CA ARG A 181 7.91 -17.43 -3.83
C ARG A 181 7.65 -18.38 -5.00
N PRO A 182 8.41 -18.31 -6.10
CA PRO A 182 8.30 -19.33 -7.14
C PRO A 182 8.65 -20.68 -6.51
N GLN A 183 7.78 -21.67 -6.66
CA GLN A 183 8.17 -23.05 -6.44
C GLN A 183 9.12 -23.41 -7.59
N ALA A 184 10.32 -23.84 -7.23
CA ALA A 184 11.32 -24.34 -8.17
C ALA A 184 10.78 -25.55 -8.93
#